data_AF-A0AAV9LIY6-F1
#
_entry.id   AF-A0AAV9LIY6-F1
#
_cell.length_a   1.000
_cell.length_b   1.000
_cell.length_c   1.000
_cell.angle_alpha   90.00
_cell.angle_beta   90.00
_cell.angle_gamma   90.00
#
_symmetry.space_group_name_H-M   'P 1'
#
loop_
_entity.id
_entity.type
_entity.pdbx_description
1 polymer ?
#
loop_
_entity_poly.entity_id
_entity_poly.type
_entity_poly.pdbx_seq_one_letter_code
_entity_poly.pdbx_strand_id
1 'polypeptide(L)' 'MALSSDDNGDRKHEICTELENLRHHLRDIDAQIHEARLIGRAGMLALLITRHEILYLKRETELENELETKYNIFYHRYL' A
#
# COMPACT_ATOMS: atom_id res chain seq x y z
N MET A 1 32.20 -3.51 -20.84
CA MET A 1 30.90 -4.08 -21.23
C MET A 1 29.87 -3.49 -20.28
N ALA A 2 28.94 -2.68 -20.80
CA ALA A 2 27.96 -1.96 -20.00
C ALA A 2 26.74 -2.85 -19.72
N LEU A 3 26.62 -3.34 -18.49
CA LEU A 3 25.42 -3.99 -17.95
C LEU A 3 24.62 -2.91 -17.23
N SER A 4 23.80 -2.17 -17.97
CA SER A 4 22.93 -1.14 -17.41
C SER A 4 21.63 -1.14 -18.18
N SER A 5 20.84 -2.22 -18.07
CA SER A 5 19.53 -2.31 -18.72
C SER A 5 18.49 -3.14 -17.97
N ASP A 6 18.76 -3.63 -16.75
CA ASP A 6 17.79 -4.45 -15.97
C ASP A 6 17.27 -3.78 -14.68
N ASP A 7 17.95 -2.74 -14.19
CA ASP A 7 17.65 -2.07 -12.90
C ASP A 7 16.21 -1.49 -12.83
N ASN A 8 15.71 -1.00 -13.96
CA ASN A 8 14.35 -0.45 -14.05
C ASN A 8 13.25 -1.52 -14.06
N GLY A 9 13.54 -2.73 -14.55
CA GLY A 9 12.60 -3.85 -14.52
C GLY A 9 12.42 -4.39 -13.10
N ASP A 10 13.55 -4.55 -12.41
CA ASP A 10 13.62 -5.03 -11.03
C ASP A 10 12.94 -4.05 -10.06
N ARG A 11 13.26 -2.75 -10.16
CA ARG A 11 12.64 -1.73 -9.29
C ARG A 11 11.13 -1.62 -9.50
N LYS A 12 10.66 -1.72 -10.74
CA LYS A 12 9.22 -1.76 -11.03
C LYS A 12 8.55 -2.98 -10.39
N HIS A 13 9.19 -4.15 -10.47
CA HIS A 13 8.66 -5.37 -9.87
C HIS A 13 8.64 -5.30 -8.33
N GLU A 14 9.68 -4.72 -7.71
CA GLU A 14 9.71 -4.43 -6.28
C GLU A 14 8.56 -3.52 -5.85
N ILE A 15 8.33 -2.41 -6.56
CA ILE A 15 7.26 -1.47 -6.22
C ILE A 15 5.88 -2.14 -6.32
N CYS A 16 5.63 -2.96 -7.35
CA CYS A 16 4.40 -3.73 -7.46
C CYS A 16 4.22 -4.71 -6.29
N THR A 17 5.30 -5.37 -5.87
CA THR A 17 5.29 -6.32 -4.73
C THR A 17 5.07 -5.59 -3.40
N GLU A 18 5.72 -4.44 -3.19
CA GLU A 18 5.49 -3.57 -2.04
C GLU A 18 4.02 -3.13 -1.97
N LEU A 19 3.44 -2.71 -3.10
CA LEU A 19 2.02 -2.33 -3.18
C LEU A 19 1.08 -3.50 -2.85
N GLU A 20 1.36 -4.70 -3.35
CA GLU A 20 0.54 -5.87 -3.05
C GLU A 20 0.60 -6.23 -1.56
N ASN A 21 1.79 -6.18 -0.95
CA ASN A 21 1.96 -6.38 0.49
C ASN A 21 1.26 -5.29 1.32
N LEU A 22 1.35 -4.02 0.93
CA LEU A 22 0.65 -2.92 1.59
C LEU A 22 -0.87 -3.13 1.53
N ARG A 23 -1.40 -3.55 0.38
CA ARG A 23 -2.82 -3.85 0.19
C ARG A 23 -3.28 -5.05 1.01
N HIS A 24 -2.43 -6.07 1.14
CA HIS A 24 -2.71 -7.20 2.02
C HIS A 24 -2.85 -6.75 3.48
N HIS A 25 -1.89 -5.96 3.98
CA HIS A 25 -1.96 -5.39 5.32
C HIS A 25 -3.14 -4.43 5.53
N LEU A 26 -3.52 -3.65 4.50
CA LEU A 26 -4.71 -2.81 4.54
C LEU A 26 -5.97 -3.64 4.75
N ARG A 27 -6.13 -4.75 4.01
CA ARG A 27 -7.27 -5.67 4.18
C ARG A 27 -7.30 -6.31 5.57
N ASP A 28 -6.14 -6.67 6.13
CA ASP A 28 -6.06 -7.18 7.49
C ASP A 28 -6.48 -6.14 8.53
N ILE A 29 -6.08 -4.88 8.33
CA ILE A 29 -6.49 -3.78 9.20
C ILE A 29 -7.98 -3.51 9.06
N ASP A 30 -8.54 -3.55 7.84
CA ASP A 30 -9.98 -3.40 7.61
C ASP A 30 -10.78 -4.50 8.31
N ALA A 31 -10.30 -5.75 8.28
CA ALA A 31 -10.90 -6.86 9.01
C ALA A 31 -10.87 -6.62 10.53
N GLN A 32 -9.73 -6.14 11.07
CA GLN A 32 -9.61 -5.79 12.48
C GLN A 32 -10.48 -4.60 12.88
N ILE A 33 -10.66 -3.61 11.99
CA ILE A 33 -11.58 -2.47 12.20
C ILE A 33 -13.00 -3.01 12.28
N HIS A 34 -13.41 -3.86 11.35
CA HIS A 34 -14.74 -4.47 11.34
C HIS A 34 -15.01 -5.26 12.64
N GLU A 35 -14.05 -6.08 13.07
CA GLU A 35 -14.13 -6.83 14.32
C GLU A 35 -14.20 -5.89 15.54
N ALA A 36 -13.35 -4.88 15.61
CA ALA A 36 -13.35 -3.90 16.70
C ALA A 36 -14.67 -3.10 16.76
N ARG A 37 -15.33 -2.84 15.62
CA ARG A 37 -16.69 -2.27 15.58
C ARG A 37 -17.71 -3.22 16.20
N LEU A 38 -17.69 -4.50 15.82
CA LEU A 38 -18.62 -5.50 16.34
C LEU A 38 -18.51 -5.69 17.86
N ILE A 39 -17.29 -5.66 18.39
CA ILE A 39 -17.01 -5.86 19.82
C ILE A 39 -17.13 -4.55 20.62
N GLY A 40 -17.36 -3.40 19.97
CA GLY A 40 -17.52 -2.11 20.63
C GLY A 40 -16.22 -1.53 21.22
N ARG A 41 -15.04 -1.93 20.73
CA ARG A 41 -13.74 -1.47 21.22
C ARG A 41 -13.30 -0.17 20.55
N ALA A 42 -13.92 0.95 20.94
CA ALA A 42 -13.66 2.27 20.35
C ALA A 42 -12.17 2.71 20.39
N GLY A 43 -11.45 2.41 21.47
CA GLY A 43 -10.02 2.74 21.58
C GLY A 43 -9.13 1.97 20.60
N MET A 44 -9.44 0.70 20.36
CA MET A 44 -8.74 -0.12 19.37
C MET A 44 -9.11 0.30 17.94
N LEU A 45 -10.36 0.70 17.72
CA LEU A 45 -10.84 1.23 16.46
C LEU A 45 -10.09 2.50 16.03
N ALA A 46 -9.95 3.48 16.93
CA ALA A 46 -9.27 4.73 16.65
C ALA A 46 -7.79 4.51 16.29
N LEU A 47 -7.12 3.60 17.00
CA LEU A 47 -5.74 3.22 16.71
C LEU A 47 -5.61 2.58 15.32
N LEU A 48 -6.51 1.65 14.98
CA LEU A 48 -6.49 0.94 13.70
C LEU A 48 -6.78 1.87 12.51
N ILE A 49 -7.74 2.79 12.64
CA ILE A 49 -8.04 3.81 11.63
C ILE A 49 -6.83 4.73 11.43
N THR A 50 -6.22 5.21 12.51
CA THR A 50 -5.02 6.06 12.44
C THR A 50 -3.87 5.34 11.74
N ARG A 51 -3.67 4.05 12.03
CA ARG A 51 -2.63 3.23 11.38
C ARG A 51 -2.90 3.02 9.90
N HIS A 52 -4.17 2.79 9.54
CA HIS A 52 -4.63 2.66 8.15
C HIS A 52 -4.38 3.94 7.34
N GLU A 53 -4.77 5.11 7.87
CA GLU A 53 -4.65 6.39 7.17
C GLU A 53 -3.21 6.92 7.07
N ILE A 54 -2.44 6.86 8.16
CA ILE A 54 -1.15 7.56 8.20
C ILE A 54 -0.04 6.78 7.49
N LEU A 55 0.03 5.47 7.71
CA LEU A 55 1.17 4.67 7.26
C LEU A 55 0.94 4.05 5.88
N TYR A 56 -0.22 3.43 5.70
CA TYR A 56 -0.45 2.63 4.49
C TYR A 56 -0.91 3.48 3.32
N LEU A 57 -1.84 4.40 3.54
CA LEU A 57 -2.34 5.32 2.49
C LEU A 57 -1.24 6.25 1.96
N LYS A 58 -0.40 6.78 2.85
CA LYS A 58 0.73 7.63 2.44
C LYS A 58 1.75 6.85 1.63
N ARG A 59 2.15 5.66 2.09
CA ARG A 59 3.14 4.84 1.40
C ARG A 59 2.61 4.29 0.06
N GLU A 60 1.34 3.92 0.00
CA GLU A 60 0.66 3.53 -1.25
C GLU A 60 0.70 4.68 -2.25
N THR A 61 0.35 5.91 -1.83
CA THR A 61 0.39 7.10 -2.70
C THR A 61 1.80 7.41 -3.20
N GLU A 62 2.83 7.28 -2.35
CA GLU A 62 4.23 7.48 -2.74
C GLU A 62 4.66 6.48 -3.83
N LEU A 63 4.30 5.21 -3.68
CA LEU A 63 4.65 4.15 -4.62
C LEU A 63 3.84 4.23 -5.93
N GLU A 64 2.56 4.61 -5.85
CA GLU A 64 1.71 4.87 -7.04
C GLU A 64 2.25 6.08 -7.83
N ASN A 65 2.65 7.16 -7.14
CA ASN A 65 3.27 8.32 -7.79
C ASN A 65 4.65 7.97 -8.41
N GLU A 66 5.43 7.10 -7.77
CA GLU A 66 6.69 6.61 -8.36
C GLU A 66 6.43 5.77 -9.62
N LEU A 67 5.37 4.94 -9.63
CA LEU A 67 4.95 4.19 -10.82
C LEU A 67 4.46 5.08 -11.96
N GLU A 68 3.69 6.12 -11.64
CA GLU A 68 3.19 7.07 -12.61
C GLU A 68 4.33 7.89 -13.21
N THR A 69 5.18 8.50 -12.37
CA THR A 69 6.25 9.41 -12.82
C THR A 69 7.39 8.70 -13.55
N LYS A 70 7.79 7.50 -13.11
CA LYS A 70 8.94 6.79 -13.70
C LYS A 70 8.54 5.80 -14.80
N TYR A 71 7.36 5.20 -14.70
CA TYR A 71 6.96 4.10 -15.58
C TYR A 71 5.68 4.38 -16.36
N ASN A 72 5.01 5.52 -16.13
CA ASN A 72 3.75 5.91 -16.77
C ASN A 72 2.65 4.86 -16.55
N ILE A 73 2.66 4.21 -15.37
CA ILE A 73 1.70 3.17 -14.98
C ILE A 73 0.74 3.76 -13.98
N PHE A 74 -0.53 3.81 -14.35
CA PHE A 74 -1.62 4.14 -13.44
C PHE A 74 -2.05 2.89 -12.68
N TYR A 75 -1.59 2.76 -11.45
CA TYR A 75 -2.03 1.69 -10.55
C TYR A 75 -3.32 2.14 -9.87
N HIS A 76 -4.48 1.91 -10.51
CA HIS A 76 -5.75 2.23 -9.88
C HIS A 76 -6.02 1.28 -8.71
N ARG A 77 -6.18 1.84 -7.50
CA ARG A 77 -6.91 1.20 -6.40
C ARG A 77 -8.30 0.87 -6.94
N TYR A 78 -8.65 -0.42 -6.98
CA TYR A 78 -9.94 -0.91 -7.49
C TYR A 78 -11.06 -0.01 -6.95
N LEU A 79 -11.80 0.59 -7.89
CA LEU A 79 -13.12 1.17 -7.67
C LEU A 79 -14.06 0.14 -7.03
#